data_AF-A0A2U2PFK6-F1
#
_entry.id   AF-A0A2U2PFK6-F1
#
_cell.length_a   1.000
_cell.length_b   1.000
_cell.length_c   1.000
_cell.angle_alpha   90.00
_cell.angle_beta   90.00
_cell.angle_gamma   90.00
#
_symmetry.space_group_name_H-M   'P 1'
#
loop_
_entity.id
_entity.type
_entity.pdbx_description
1 polymer ?
#
loop_
_entity_poly.entity_id
_entity_poly.type
_entity_poly.pdbx_seq_one_letter_code
_entity_poly.pdbx_strand_id
1 'polypeptide(L)' 'MKKAHTDEEIIAAAETKKSAAPDSTDDKVDIAVDLDDDNGIAHTYVVTFLRKAEGWTVFQVNELSSL' A
#
# COMPACT_ATOMS: atom_id res chain seq x y z
N MET A 1 -15.21 6.35 7.72
CA MET A 1 -15.51 4.91 7.51
C MET A 1 -14.38 4.11 8.14
N LYS A 2 -14.64 2.95 8.72
CA LYS A 2 -13.56 2.05 9.19
C LYS A 2 -13.05 1.28 7.96
N LYS A 3 -11.72 1.13 7.84
CA LYS A 3 -11.10 0.30 6.80
C LYS A 3 -11.51 -1.17 7.01
N ALA A 4 -11.68 -1.93 5.94
CA ALA A 4 -11.94 -3.37 6.00
C ALA A 4 -10.73 -4.18 6.48
N HIS A 5 -9.52 -3.72 6.14
CA HIS A 5 -8.26 -4.35 6.57
C HIS A 5 -7.46 -3.47 7.54
N THR A 6 -6.57 -4.11 8.30
CA THR A 6 -5.60 -3.40 9.14
C THR A 6 -4.49 -2.78 8.30
N ASP A 7 -3.88 -1.71 8.81
CA ASP A 7 -2.76 -1.07 8.12
C ASP A 7 -1.58 -2.03 7.93
N GLU A 8 -1.36 -2.97 8.86
CA GLU A 8 -0.31 -3.99 8.76
C GLU A 8 -0.50 -4.93 7.57
N GLU A 9 -1.73 -5.40 7.33
CA GLU A 9 -2.06 -6.27 6.19
C GLU A 9 -1.90 -5.52 4.86
N ILE A 10 -2.38 -4.28 4.81
CA ILE A 10 -2.30 -3.42 3.62
C ILE A 10 -0.83 -3.13 3.27
N ILE A 11 -0.02 -2.81 4.27
CA ILE A 11 1.42 -2.56 4.10
C ILE A 11 2.13 -3.82 3.62
N ALA A 12 1.88 -4.98 4.25
CA ALA A 12 2.50 -6.25 3.86
C ALA A 12 2.23 -6.57 2.39
N ALA A 13 0.98 -6.42 1.94
CA ALA A 13 0.61 -6.58 0.53
C ALA A 13 1.36 -5.59 -0.37
N ALA A 14 1.49 -4.33 0.03
CA ALA A 14 2.17 -3.31 -0.77
C ALA A 14 3.69 -3.53 -0.84
N GLU A 15 4.31 -4.04 0.23
CA GLU A 15 5.73 -4.37 0.26
C GLU A 15 6.10 -5.50 -0.72
N THR A 16 5.21 -6.48 -0.90
CA THR A 16 5.43 -7.52 -1.94
C THR A 16 5.48 -6.93 -3.35
N LYS A 17 4.66 -5.92 -3.64
CA LYS A 17 4.65 -5.23 -4.94
C LYS A 17 5.79 -4.21 -5.09
N LYS A 18 6.27 -3.62 -3.99
CA LYS A 18 7.39 -2.65 -3.98
C LYS A 18 8.68 -3.24 -4.53
N SER A 19 8.93 -4.52 -4.24
CA SER A 19 10.12 -5.23 -4.72
C SER A 19 10.15 -5.43 -6.25
N ALA A 20 9.03 -5.19 -6.94
CA ALA A 20 8.91 -5.26 -8.39
C ALA A 20 8.94 -3.89 -9.08
N ALA A 21 8.90 -2.79 -8.33
CA ALA A 21 9.05 -1.45 -8.89
C ALA A 21 10.51 -1.23 -9.31
N PRO A 22 10.79 -0.85 -10.58
CA PRO A 22 12.17 -0.60 -11.03
C PRO A 22 12.81 0.47 -10.16
N ASP A 23 14.15 0.39 -10.01
CA ASP A 23 15.03 1.31 -9.26
C ASP A 23 14.66 2.78 -9.53
N SER A 24 13.68 3.27 -8.77
CA SER A 24 13.07 4.57 -9.00
C SER A 24 13.91 5.58 -8.26
N THR A 25 14.33 6.62 -8.97
CA THR A 25 14.99 7.80 -8.41
C THR A 25 14.01 8.70 -7.66
N ASP A 26 12.73 8.33 -7.61
CA ASP A 26 11.70 9.11 -6.93
C ASP A 26 11.87 8.99 -5.41
N ASP A 27 11.73 10.11 -4.70
CA ASP A 27 11.74 10.15 -3.23
C ASP A 27 10.47 9.54 -2.61
N LYS A 28 9.46 9.29 -3.45
CA LYS A 28 8.14 8.80 -3.06
C LYS A 28 7.64 7.78 -4.10
N VAL A 29 7.15 6.63 -3.64
CA VAL A 29 6.44 5.67 -4.48
C VAL A 29 5.07 5.38 -3.87
N ASP A 30 4.04 5.43 -4.71
CA ASP A 30 2.67 5.10 -4.33
C ASP A 30 2.33 3.71 -4.90
N ILE A 31 1.93 2.78 -4.04
CA ILE A 31 1.65 1.39 -4.42
C ILE A 31 0.19 1.09 -4.15
N ALA A 32 -0.54 0.76 -5.22
CA ALA A 32 -1.92 0.30 -5.13
C ALA A 32 -1.99 -1.21 -4.88
N VAL A 33 -2.78 -1.60 -3.88
CA VAL A 33 -3.09 -2.99 -3.55
C VAL A 33 -4.59 -3.18 -3.42
N ASP A 34 -5.05 -4.30 -3.92
CA ASP A 34 -6.45 -4.72 -3.82
C ASP A 34 -6.49 -5.86 -2.82
N LEU A 35 -7.36 -5.75 -1.81
CA LEU A 35 -7.59 -6.77 -0.80
C LEU A 35 -9.09 -7.02 -0.69
N ASP A 36 -9.47 -8.29 -0.66
CA ASP A 36 -10.88 -8.69 -0.50
C ASP A 36 -11.24 -8.77 0.98
N ASP A 37 -12.39 -8.21 1.36
CA ASP A 37 -12.93 -8.33 2.72
C ASP A 37 -13.55 -9.72 2.98
N ASP A 38 -14.03 -9.96 4.20
CA ASP A 38 -14.69 -11.22 4.58
C ASP A 38 -15.97 -11.53 3.76
N ASN A 39 -16.52 -10.54 3.06
CA ASN A 39 -17.69 -10.67 2.19
C ASN A 39 -17.32 -10.83 0.71
N GLY A 40 -16.02 -10.84 0.37
CA GLY A 40 -15.52 -10.90 -1.00
C GLY A 40 -15.64 -9.58 -1.77
N ILE A 41 -15.77 -8.46 -1.06
CA ILE A 41 -15.76 -7.10 -1.64
C ILE A 41 -14.31 -6.67 -1.79
N ALA A 42 -13.93 -6.23 -3.00
CA ALA A 42 -12.57 -5.78 -3.25
C ALA A 42 -12.39 -4.33 -2.79
N HIS A 43 -11.39 -4.10 -1.93
CA HIS A 43 -10.99 -2.79 -1.46
C HIS A 43 -9.62 -2.42 -2.03
N THR A 44 -9.56 -1.26 -2.69
CA THR A 44 -8.31 -0.72 -3.23
C THR A 44 -7.69 0.25 -2.22
N TYR A 45 -6.48 -0.07 -1.78
CA TYR A 45 -5.66 0.76 -0.91
C TYR A 45 -4.43 1.28 -1.65
N VAL A 46 -3.98 2.47 -1.27
CA VAL A 46 -2.71 3.03 -1.72
C VAL A 46 -1.81 3.22 -0.51
N VAL A 47 -0.63 2.60 -0.57
CA VAL A 47 0.44 2.79 0.39
C VAL A 47 1.51 3.66 -0.24
N THR A 48 1.76 4.80 0.39
CA THR A 48 2.88 5.67 0.06
C THR A 48 4.11 5.23 0.83
N PHE A 49 5.20 4.94 0.13
CA PHE A 49 6.53 4.79 0.70
C PHE A 49 7.39 6.01 0.37
N LEU A 50 8.21 6.44 1.34
CA LEU A 50 9.23 7.47 1.16
C LEU A 50 10.62 6.86 1.23
N ARG A 51 11.51 7.29 0.34
CA ARG A 51 12.93 6.93 0.35
C ARG A 51 13.64 7.76 1.41
N LYS A 52 14.21 7.08 2.41
CA LYS A 52 15.11 7.65 3.43
C LYS A 52 16.51 7.07 3.24
N ALA A 53 17.49 7.67 3.92
CA ALA A 53 18.89 7.25 3.84
C ALA A 53 19.09 5.75 4.18
N GLU A 54 18.27 5.20 5.07
CA GLU A 54 18.33 3.80 5.52
C GLU A 54 17.39 2.87 4.72
N GLY A 55 16.74 3.37 3.67
CA GLY A 55 15.81 2.61 2.83
C GLY A 55 14.42 3.23 2.78
N TRP A 56 13.45 2.43 2.35
CA TRP A 56 12.07 2.88 2.16
C TRP A 56 11.24 2.71 3.42
N THR A 57 10.49 3.74 3.82
CA THR A 57 9.59 3.70 4.98
C THR A 57 8.15 3.99 4.56
N VAL A 58 7.17 3.43 5.26
CA VAL A 58 5.75 3.76 5.05
C VAL A 58 5.49 5.17 5.55
N PHE A 59 4.87 5.99 4.70
CA PHE A 59 4.45 7.34 5.06
C PHE A 59 2.95 7.43 5.30
N GLN A 60 2.16 6.79 4.43
CA GLN A 60 0.70 6.89 4.48
C GLN A 60 0.03 5.66 3.90
N VAL A 61 -1.12 5.30 4.47
CA VAL A 61 -2.02 4.25 3.97
C VAL A 61 -3.41 4.84 3.81
N ASN A 62 -3.89 4.92 2.57
CA ASN A 62 -5.22 5.42 2.23
C ASN A 62 -6.05 4.33 1.57
N GLU A 63 -7.35 4.34 1.84
CA GLU A 63 -8.34 3.60 1.04
C GLU A 63 -8.84 4.51 -0.07
N LEU A 64 -8.74 4.08 -1.33
CA LEU A 64 -9.23 4.84 -2.48
C LEU A 64 -10.71 4.57 -2.73
N SER A 65 -11.11 3.31 -2.69
CA SER A 65 -12.47 2.88 -3.01
C SER A 65 -12.73 1.44 -2.55
N SER A 66 -13.99 1.15 -2.27
CA SER A 66 -14.55 -0.20 -2.09
C SER A 66 -15.53 -0.47 -3.24
N LEU A 67 -15.44 -1.62 -3.91
CA LEU A 67 -16.29 -1.99 -5.04
C LEU A 67 -17.29 -3.09 -4.69
#